data_AF-A0A8E2EEI3-F1
#
_entry.id   AF-A0A8E2EEI3-F1
#
_cell.length_a   1.000
_cell.length_b   1.000
_cell.length_c   1.000
_cell.angle_alpha   90.00
_cell.angle_beta   90.00
_cell.angle_gamma   90.00
#
_symmetry.space_group_name_H-M   'P 1'
#
loop_
_entity.id
_entity.type
_entity.pdbx_description
1 polymer ?
#
loop_
_entity_poly.entity_id
_entity_poly.type
_entity_poly.pdbx_seq_one_letter_code
_entity_poly.pdbx_strand_id
1 'polypeptide(L)'
;MSAAAVATRPPDEPFYETTVAHTHTCPKCGTHYPLDQYTKEEKARIAELESQVRILTDKATAAVDKLADYEDELRQFKSSQNGLSAASDSAPVPNGRSSDEDARPNSANAAAKTSRFSSLLGGRRASPAQPPPPLPTPPPLSSRRESDLQAALAREQELRQKAEGKLDQMSGEIEDLSVQLFQQANEMVAAERKARAKLEERVEVLERRDDEKRKRLERLEMAVKRIERVRGLLAT
;
A
#
# COMPACT_ATOMS: atom_id res chain seq x y z
N MET A 1 44.07 16.93 -77.05
CA MET A 1 43.20 17.57 -78.06
C MET A 1 42.89 16.55 -79.13
N SER A 2 41.72 15.93 -79.08
CA SER A 2 41.08 15.24 -80.20
C SER A 2 39.58 15.40 -80.00
N ALA A 3 38.92 15.85 -81.05
CA ALA A 3 37.54 16.29 -81.09
C ALA A 3 36.62 15.22 -81.68
N ALA A 4 35.31 15.55 -81.67
CA ALA A 4 34.20 14.98 -82.44
C ALA A 4 33.52 13.74 -81.81
N ALA A 5 32.20 13.60 -81.82
CA ALA A 5 31.11 14.47 -82.28
C ALA A 5 29.80 14.00 -81.65
N VAL A 6 28.91 14.97 -81.46
CA VAL A 6 27.51 14.83 -81.07
C VAL A 6 26.72 14.16 -82.20
N ALA A 7 25.92 13.13 -81.88
CA ALA A 7 24.82 12.64 -82.68
C ALA A 7 23.51 12.82 -81.88
N THR A 8 22.51 13.43 -82.53
CA THR A 8 21.25 13.90 -81.95
C THR A 8 20.10 12.87 -82.00
N ARG A 9 19.49 12.61 -80.81
CA ARG A 9 18.08 12.29 -80.40
C ARG A 9 17.28 11.15 -81.09
N PRO A 10 16.34 10.43 -80.38
CA PRO A 10 15.04 10.98 -79.92
C PRO A 10 14.66 10.64 -78.44
N PRO A 11 13.59 11.25 -77.88
CA PRO A 11 13.05 10.96 -76.53
C PRO A 11 12.07 9.78 -76.55
N ASP A 12 11.68 9.29 -75.35
CA ASP A 12 10.61 8.31 -74.98
C ASP A 12 11.25 7.24 -74.06
N GLU A 13 10.88 6.94 -72.82
CA GLU A 13 9.72 7.18 -71.95
C GLU A 13 10.19 7.11 -70.48
N PRO A 14 9.43 7.62 -69.49
CA PRO A 14 9.77 7.42 -68.08
C PRO A 14 9.66 5.94 -67.68
N PHE A 15 10.80 5.35 -67.33
CA PHE A 15 10.85 4.10 -66.57
C PHE A 15 10.06 4.30 -65.28
N TYR A 16 8.85 3.71 -65.21
CA TYR A 16 8.17 3.50 -63.95
C TYR A 16 8.95 2.43 -63.19
N GLU A 17 9.72 2.87 -62.20
CA GLU A 17 10.35 2.00 -61.23
C GLU A 17 9.23 1.25 -60.49
N THR A 18 8.96 0.03 -60.94
CA THR A 18 7.98 -0.87 -60.33
C THR A 18 8.55 -1.27 -58.97
N THR A 19 8.12 -0.58 -57.93
CA THR A 19 8.35 -0.99 -56.54
C THR A 19 7.65 -2.34 -56.33
N VAL A 20 8.43 -3.41 -56.37
CA VAL A 20 7.96 -4.77 -56.09
C VAL A 20 7.56 -4.85 -54.62
N ALA A 21 6.25 -4.85 -54.36
CA ALA A 21 5.70 -5.10 -53.03
C ALA A 21 6.09 -6.51 -52.57
N HIS A 22 6.82 -6.62 -51.45
CA HIS A 22 7.17 -7.91 -50.88
C HIS A 22 5.91 -8.52 -50.23
N THR A 23 5.45 -9.65 -50.75
CA THR A 23 4.30 -10.38 -50.21
C THR A 23 4.73 -11.77 -49.74
N HIS A 24 4.50 -12.11 -48.47
CA HIS A 24 4.77 -13.46 -47.96
C HIS A 24 3.52 -14.34 -48.06
N THR A 25 3.70 -15.58 -48.53
CA THR A 25 2.64 -16.56 -48.72
C THR A 25 2.69 -17.61 -47.61
N CYS A 26 1.57 -17.86 -46.93
CA CYS A 26 1.51 -18.91 -45.89
C CYS A 26 1.50 -20.31 -46.54
N PRO A 27 2.49 -21.19 -46.24
CA PRO A 27 2.60 -22.50 -46.90
C PRO A 27 1.51 -23.50 -46.51
N LYS A 28 0.64 -23.20 -45.52
CA LYS A 28 -0.42 -24.12 -45.06
C LYS A 28 -1.81 -23.82 -45.66
N CYS A 29 -2.06 -22.60 -46.12
CA CYS A 29 -3.36 -22.20 -46.68
C CYS A 29 -3.28 -21.28 -47.91
N GLY A 30 -2.07 -20.93 -48.37
CA GLY A 30 -1.86 -20.21 -49.64
C GLY A 30 -2.28 -18.74 -49.62
N THR A 31 -2.68 -18.19 -48.46
CA THR A 31 -3.05 -16.78 -48.36
C THR A 31 -1.80 -15.90 -48.45
N HIS A 32 -1.86 -14.91 -49.35
CA HIS A 32 -0.86 -13.86 -49.51
C HIS A 32 -1.15 -12.74 -48.50
N TYR A 33 -0.18 -12.37 -47.67
CA TYR A 33 -0.26 -11.20 -46.82
C TYR A 33 0.67 -10.11 -47.37
N PRO A 34 0.18 -8.90 -47.68
CA PRO A 34 1.03 -7.77 -48.03
C PRO A 34 1.81 -7.32 -46.79
N LEU A 35 3.15 -7.40 -46.82
CA LEU A 35 3.98 -7.03 -45.66
C LEU A 35 4.02 -5.52 -45.40
N ASP A 36 3.59 -4.69 -46.35
CA ASP A 36 3.88 -3.26 -46.36
C ASP A 36 2.67 -2.34 -46.13
N GLN A 37 1.55 -2.85 -45.63
CA GLN A 37 0.38 -1.99 -45.34
C GLN A 37 -0.06 -2.06 -43.89
N TYR A 38 0.87 -1.83 -42.97
CA TYR A 38 0.46 -1.21 -41.70
C TYR A 38 -0.02 0.19 -42.02
N THR A 39 -1.31 0.42 -41.84
CA THR A 39 -1.93 1.74 -41.93
C THR A 39 -1.18 2.71 -41.01
N LYS A 40 -1.16 4.00 -41.36
CA LYS A 40 -0.52 5.03 -40.53
C LYS A 40 -1.07 5.00 -39.08
N GLU A 41 -2.33 4.62 -38.93
CA GLU A 41 -3.02 4.43 -37.65
C GLU A 41 -2.47 3.24 -36.87
N GLU A 42 -2.23 2.08 -37.51
CA GLU A 42 -1.61 0.93 -36.86
C GLU A 42 -0.17 1.22 -36.40
N LYS A 43 0.61 1.95 -37.21
CA LYS A 43 1.97 2.37 -36.81
C LYS A 43 1.94 3.34 -35.63
N ALA A 44 0.97 4.27 -35.61
CA ALA A 44 0.78 5.18 -34.47
C ALA A 44 0.38 4.41 -33.20
N ARG A 45 -0.51 3.42 -33.34
CA ARG A 45 -0.93 2.56 -32.23
C ARG A 45 0.21 1.71 -31.67
N ILE A 46 1.08 1.18 -32.53
CA ILE A 46 2.26 0.42 -32.09
C ILE A 46 3.20 1.34 -31.28
N ALA A 47 3.49 2.53 -31.77
CA ALA A 47 4.35 3.48 -31.06
C ALA A 47 3.76 3.90 -29.70
N GLU A 48 2.44 4.08 -29.61
CA GLU A 48 1.76 4.35 -28.35
C GLU A 48 1.88 3.17 -27.39
N LEU A 49 1.64 1.94 -27.85
CA LEU A 49 1.75 0.74 -27.03
C LEU A 49 3.19 0.52 -26.55
N GLU A 50 4.19 0.76 -27.39
CA GLU A 50 5.60 0.70 -27.01
C GLU A 50 5.93 1.74 -25.92
N SER A 51 5.41 2.97 -26.04
CA SER A 51 5.54 3.99 -25.01
C SER A 51 4.88 3.58 -23.70
N GLN A 52 3.69 2.98 -23.75
CA GLN A 52 2.99 2.50 -22.56
C GLN A 52 3.75 1.37 -21.88
N VAL A 53 4.26 0.40 -22.65
CA VAL A 53 5.10 -0.68 -22.14
C VAL A 53 6.33 -0.11 -21.45
N ARG A 54 7.02 0.86 -22.08
CA ARG A 54 8.18 1.52 -21.47
C ARG A 54 7.85 2.16 -20.11
N ILE A 55 6.76 2.94 -20.05
CA ILE A 55 6.32 3.58 -18.80
C ILE A 55 5.97 2.54 -17.73
N LEU A 56 5.32 1.44 -18.12
CA LEU A 56 4.97 0.36 -17.20
C LEU A 56 6.23 -0.35 -16.69
N THR A 57 7.22 -0.56 -17.55
CA THR A 57 8.52 -1.11 -17.14
C THR A 57 9.21 -0.17 -16.15
N ASP A 58 9.28 1.13 -16.43
CA ASP A 58 9.90 2.12 -15.53
C ASP A 58 9.18 2.16 -14.16
N LYS A 59 7.85 2.01 -14.16
CA LYS A 59 7.05 1.92 -12.92
C LYS A 59 7.31 0.61 -12.18
N ALA A 60 7.43 -0.50 -12.89
CA ALA A 60 7.72 -1.79 -12.29
C ALA A 60 9.12 -1.80 -11.65
N THR A 61 10.12 -1.23 -12.31
CA THR A 61 11.47 -1.10 -11.74
C THR A 61 11.47 -0.21 -10.50
N ALA A 62 10.81 0.96 -10.56
CA ALA A 62 10.70 1.84 -9.39
C ALA A 62 9.95 1.20 -8.21
N ALA A 63 8.96 0.35 -8.49
CA ALA A 63 8.27 -0.42 -7.46
C ALA A 63 9.18 -1.49 -6.84
N VAL A 64 9.99 -2.18 -7.65
CA VAL A 64 10.97 -3.16 -7.16
C VAL A 64 12.06 -2.50 -6.31
N ASP A 65 12.57 -1.34 -6.71
CA ASP A 65 13.55 -0.57 -5.93
C ASP A 65 12.99 -0.22 -4.55
N LYS A 66 11.74 0.26 -4.50
CA LYS A 66 11.05 0.57 -3.25
C LYS A 66 10.82 -0.67 -2.38
N LEU A 67 10.56 -1.83 -2.98
CA LEU A 67 10.44 -3.08 -2.24
C LEU A 67 11.78 -3.51 -1.64
N ALA A 68 12.89 -3.30 -2.34
CA ALA A 68 14.22 -3.55 -1.80
C ALA A 68 14.51 -2.67 -0.56
N ASP A 69 14.17 -1.37 -0.64
CA ASP A 69 14.29 -0.46 0.52
C ASP A 69 13.47 -0.97 1.72
N TYR A 70 12.21 -1.37 1.50
CA TYR A 70 11.37 -1.92 2.57
C TYR A 70 11.89 -3.25 3.12
N GLU A 71 12.46 -4.11 2.28
CA GLU A 71 13.08 -5.36 2.73
C GLU A 71 14.29 -5.10 3.64
N ASP A 72 15.10 -4.09 3.32
CA ASP A 72 16.25 -3.69 4.14
C ASP A 72 15.81 -3.09 5.49
N GLU A 73 14.78 -2.25 5.51
CA GLU A 73 14.15 -1.76 6.75
C GLU A 73 13.62 -2.94 7.59
N LEU A 74 12.92 -3.90 6.99
CA LEU A 74 12.44 -5.12 7.65
C LEU A 74 13.58 -5.95 8.22
N ARG A 75 14.71 -6.07 7.52
CA ARG A 75 15.93 -6.75 8.02
C ARG A 75 16.54 -5.99 9.20
N GLN A 76 16.52 -4.67 9.18
CA GLN A 76 17.00 -3.84 10.28
C GLN A 76 16.11 -3.97 11.52
N PHE A 77 14.78 -3.92 11.36
CA PHE A 77 13.83 -4.14 12.45
C PHE A 77 13.92 -5.56 13.02
N LYS A 78 14.03 -6.58 12.16
CA LYS A 78 14.21 -7.97 12.60
C LYS A 78 15.54 -8.17 13.29
N SER A 79 16.66 -7.62 12.81
CA SER A 79 17.95 -7.75 13.51
C SER A 79 17.96 -7.00 14.84
N SER A 80 17.30 -5.84 14.93
CA SER A 80 17.12 -5.09 16.18
C SER A 80 16.22 -5.83 17.18
N GLN A 81 15.15 -6.48 16.72
CA GLN A 81 14.25 -7.28 17.54
C GLN A 81 14.89 -8.62 17.94
N ASN A 82 15.57 -9.30 17.01
CA ASN A 82 16.22 -10.58 17.24
C ASN A 82 17.53 -10.46 18.06
N GLY A 83 18.18 -9.29 18.05
CA GLY A 83 19.28 -8.96 18.97
C GLY A 83 18.84 -8.85 20.43
N LEU A 84 17.55 -8.61 20.70
CA LEU A 84 16.96 -8.65 22.04
C LEU A 84 16.40 -10.03 22.40
N SER A 85 16.11 -10.90 21.42
CA SER A 85 15.63 -12.27 21.62
C SER A 85 16.74 -13.33 21.68
N ALA A 86 17.93 -13.08 21.10
CA ALA A 86 19.04 -14.04 21.07
C ALA A 86 19.74 -14.27 22.42
N ALA A 87 19.42 -13.52 23.48
CA ALA A 87 19.85 -13.83 24.85
C ALA A 87 18.94 -14.84 25.58
N SER A 88 17.83 -15.26 24.95
CA SER A 88 16.80 -16.09 25.55
C SER A 88 16.27 -17.14 24.58
N ASP A 89 17.11 -17.95 23.96
CA ASP A 89 16.77 -19.36 23.71
C ASP A 89 17.94 -20.14 23.12
N SER A 90 18.37 -21.17 23.85
CA SER A 90 19.18 -22.26 23.33
C SER A 90 18.46 -23.56 23.67
N ALA A 91 17.59 -24.02 22.77
CA ALA A 91 17.13 -25.41 22.73
C ALA A 91 16.61 -25.76 21.33
N PRO A 92 17.06 -26.88 20.72
CA PRO A 92 16.56 -27.35 19.42
C PRO A 92 15.54 -28.48 19.60
N VAL A 93 14.39 -28.45 18.90
CA VAL A 93 13.64 -29.67 18.53
C VAL A 93 12.59 -29.40 17.42
N PRO A 94 12.15 -30.43 16.65
CA PRO A 94 11.88 -30.32 15.21
C PRO A 94 10.39 -30.42 14.80
N ASN A 95 10.14 -30.07 13.53
CA ASN A 95 9.06 -30.47 12.59
C ASN A 95 7.74 -31.07 13.13
N GLY A 96 6.61 -30.45 12.72
CA GLY A 96 5.29 -31.09 12.62
C GLY A 96 4.27 -30.21 11.89
N ARG A 97 3.66 -30.73 10.82
CA ARG A 97 2.71 -30.09 9.89
C ARG A 97 1.25 -30.16 10.39
N SER A 98 0.42 -29.21 9.86
CA SER A 98 -1.05 -29.20 9.65
C SER A 98 -1.94 -29.24 10.91
N SER A 99 -3.15 -28.68 10.99
CA SER A 99 -4.16 -28.24 10.03
C SER A 99 -5.12 -27.23 10.72
N ASP A 100 -5.72 -26.36 9.91
CA ASP A 100 -7.07 -25.76 9.94
C ASP A 100 -7.70 -25.11 11.20
N GLU A 101 -8.55 -24.13 10.86
CA GLU A 101 -9.70 -23.53 11.56
C GLU A 101 -9.55 -22.22 12.36
N ASP A 102 -10.56 -21.38 12.09
CA ASP A 102 -10.79 -19.99 12.45
C ASP A 102 -10.63 -19.63 13.93
N ALA A 103 -9.89 -18.55 14.20
CA ALA A 103 -9.96 -17.85 15.48
C ALA A 103 -9.81 -16.33 15.32
N ARG A 104 -10.96 -15.67 15.41
CA ARG A 104 -11.22 -14.25 15.72
C ARG A 104 -10.24 -13.66 16.76
N PRO A 105 -9.81 -12.38 16.64
CA PRO A 105 -9.03 -11.74 17.68
C PRO A 105 -9.95 -11.29 18.80
N ASN A 106 -9.77 -11.81 20.03
CA ASN A 106 -10.36 -11.21 21.21
C ASN A 106 -9.26 -10.82 22.19
N SER A 107 -9.16 -9.50 22.36
CA SER A 107 -8.44 -8.84 23.43
C SER A 107 -8.99 -9.30 24.79
N ALA A 108 -8.12 -9.80 25.64
CA ALA A 108 -8.33 -9.84 27.08
C ALA A 108 -6.98 -9.77 27.80
N ASN A 109 -6.68 -8.58 28.30
CA ASN A 109 -5.77 -8.37 29.43
C ASN A 109 -6.15 -9.29 30.59
N ALA A 110 -5.19 -10.07 31.11
CA ALA A 110 -4.94 -10.29 32.54
C ALA A 110 -4.07 -11.54 32.76
N ALA A 111 -2.78 -11.37 32.99
CA ALA A 111 -1.99 -12.19 33.92
C ALA A 111 -0.56 -11.63 34.03
N ALA A 112 -0.43 -10.45 34.61
CA ALA A 112 0.85 -10.01 35.13
C ALA A 112 1.25 -10.94 36.31
N LYS A 113 2.27 -11.76 36.07
CA LYS A 113 3.43 -11.95 36.93
C LYS A 113 3.14 -12.31 38.41
N THR A 114 3.20 -13.60 38.73
CA THR A 114 3.62 -14.05 40.07
C THR A 114 4.87 -14.94 39.94
N SER A 115 6.01 -14.33 39.62
CA SER A 115 7.31 -14.98 39.81
C SER A 115 7.61 -14.97 41.30
N ARG A 116 7.26 -16.09 41.94
CA ARG A 116 7.49 -16.32 43.36
C ARG A 116 8.99 -16.43 43.59
N PHE A 117 9.57 -15.39 44.17
CA PHE A 117 10.94 -15.39 44.67
C PHE A 117 11.09 -16.44 45.78
N SER A 118 11.38 -17.68 45.40
CA SER A 118 11.88 -18.72 46.30
C SER A 118 13.40 -18.59 46.39
N SER A 119 13.88 -17.68 47.24
CA SER A 119 15.28 -17.62 47.66
C SER A 119 15.36 -16.74 48.91
N LEU A 120 15.43 -17.36 50.10
CA LEU A 120 16.15 -16.87 51.31
C LEU A 120 15.74 -17.63 52.59
N LEU A 121 15.89 -18.96 52.60
CA LEU A 121 16.04 -19.70 53.86
C LEU A 121 17.35 -20.50 53.82
N GLY A 122 18.45 -19.74 53.67
CA GLY A 122 19.78 -20.22 54.00
C GLY A 122 20.02 -20.05 55.50
N GLY A 123 19.91 -21.17 56.22
CA GLY A 123 20.78 -21.52 57.34
C GLY A 123 20.57 -20.80 58.68
N ARG A 124 19.99 -21.53 59.65
CA ARG A 124 20.54 -21.64 61.01
C ARG A 124 20.10 -22.95 61.67
N ARG A 125 21.13 -23.71 62.06
CA ARG A 125 21.25 -25.00 62.76
C ARG A 125 20.19 -25.39 63.80
N ALA A 126 20.02 -26.72 63.95
CA ALA A 126 19.84 -27.35 65.26
C ALA A 126 20.72 -28.62 65.37
N SER A 127 21.75 -28.57 66.22
CA SER A 127 22.38 -29.74 66.87
C SER A 127 23.13 -29.25 68.13
N PRO A 128 23.20 -30.04 69.22
CA PRO A 128 23.30 -29.51 70.59
C PRO A 128 24.73 -29.39 71.14
N ALA A 129 24.82 -28.66 72.27
CA ALA A 129 25.92 -28.61 73.26
C ALA A 129 27.13 -27.69 73.02
N GLN A 130 27.10 -26.48 73.61
CA GLN A 130 28.11 -25.90 74.54
C GLN A 130 27.85 -24.38 74.76
N PRO A 131 28.12 -23.82 75.96
CA PRO A 131 28.01 -22.37 76.20
C PRO A 131 29.30 -21.61 75.77
N PRO A 132 29.22 -20.48 75.02
CA PRO A 132 30.37 -19.61 74.74
C PRO A 132 30.48 -18.40 75.69
N PRO A 133 31.69 -17.81 75.85
CA PRO A 133 31.99 -16.68 76.76
C PRO A 133 31.52 -15.31 76.22
N PRO A 134 31.43 -14.25 77.05
CA PRO A 134 30.94 -12.93 76.63
C PRO A 134 32.07 -12.00 76.14
N LEU A 135 31.88 -11.30 75.00
CA LEU A 135 32.49 -10.02 74.55
C LEU A 135 32.32 -9.88 73.01
N PRO A 136 32.42 -8.68 72.36
CA PRO A 136 32.04 -7.31 72.72
C PRO A 136 30.98 -6.72 71.73
N THR A 137 30.46 -5.52 72.02
CA THR A 137 29.44 -4.77 71.25
C THR A 137 29.82 -4.44 69.78
N PRO A 138 28.91 -4.61 68.79
CA PRO A 138 29.17 -4.26 67.39
C PRO A 138 28.96 -2.75 67.06
N PRO A 139 29.66 -2.20 66.04
CA PRO A 139 29.55 -0.79 65.59
C PRO A 139 28.25 -0.50 64.78
N PRO A 140 27.90 0.77 64.47
CA PRO A 140 26.57 1.15 63.97
C PRO A 140 26.39 0.83 62.48
N LEU A 141 26.16 -0.45 62.16
CA LEU A 141 25.84 -0.94 60.81
C LEU A 141 24.55 -0.35 60.22
N SER A 142 23.72 0.34 61.02
CA SER A 142 22.44 0.93 60.61
C SER A 142 22.60 2.17 59.72
N SER A 143 23.56 3.06 60.04
CA SER A 143 23.77 4.32 59.30
C SER A 143 24.21 4.12 57.85
N ARG A 144 25.06 3.10 57.61
CA ARG A 144 25.52 2.75 56.26
C ARG A 144 24.37 2.22 55.40
N ARG A 145 23.49 1.38 55.96
CA ARG A 145 22.30 0.89 55.26
C ARG A 145 21.33 2.01 54.93
N GLU A 146 21.14 2.98 55.84
CA GLU A 146 20.31 4.16 55.57
C GLU A 146 20.85 4.98 54.39
N SER A 147 22.17 5.17 54.29
CA SER A 147 22.78 5.86 53.15
C SER A 147 22.60 5.10 51.82
N ASP A 148 22.73 3.77 51.85
CA ASP A 148 22.53 2.92 50.66
C ASP A 148 21.06 2.93 50.19
N LEU A 149 20.11 2.96 51.14
CA LEU A 149 18.68 3.06 50.86
C LEU A 149 18.31 4.42 50.25
N GLN A 150 18.88 5.51 50.77
CA GLN A 150 18.68 6.85 50.19
C GLN A 150 19.22 6.93 48.76
N ALA A 151 20.41 6.38 48.51
CA ALA A 151 20.98 6.31 47.17
C ALA A 151 20.17 5.40 46.22
N ALA A 152 19.58 4.30 46.72
CA ALA A 152 18.68 3.46 45.94
C ALA A 152 17.36 4.17 45.60
N LEU A 153 16.78 4.89 46.56
CA LEU A 153 15.54 5.64 46.39
C LEU A 153 15.72 6.79 45.39
N ALA A 154 16.83 7.54 45.48
CA ALA A 154 17.15 8.59 44.52
C ALA A 154 17.26 8.06 43.08
N ARG A 155 17.87 6.88 42.88
CA ARG A 155 17.94 6.22 41.57
C ARG A 155 16.56 5.76 41.08
N GLU A 156 15.72 5.22 41.95
CA GLU A 156 14.35 4.83 41.58
C GLU A 156 13.53 6.04 41.15
N GLN A 157 13.58 7.14 41.90
CA GLN A 157 12.90 8.38 41.56
C GLN A 157 13.40 8.97 40.23
N GLU A 158 14.71 8.97 39.97
CA GLU A 158 15.27 9.43 38.70
C GLU A 158 14.77 8.57 37.53
N LEU A 159 14.76 7.24 37.69
CA LEU A 159 14.22 6.33 36.68
C LEU A 159 12.73 6.57 36.44
N ARG A 160 11.98 6.87 37.50
CA ARG A 160 10.54 7.15 37.44
C ARG A 160 10.27 8.46 36.70
N GLN A 161 10.97 9.54 37.04
CA GLN A 161 10.89 10.82 36.33
C GLN A 161 11.24 10.67 34.85
N LYS A 162 12.27 9.87 34.51
CA LYS A 162 12.61 9.57 33.11
C LYS A 162 11.51 8.79 32.39
N ALA A 163 10.85 7.86 33.09
CA ALA A 163 9.74 7.10 32.51
C ALA A 163 8.49 7.97 32.32
N GLU A 164 8.17 8.82 33.30
CA GLU A 164 7.07 9.79 33.24
C GLU A 164 7.29 10.78 32.08
N GLY A 165 8.49 11.35 31.93
CA GLY A 165 8.79 12.25 30.81
C GLY A 165 8.65 11.59 29.43
N LYS A 166 8.97 10.29 29.31
CA LYS A 166 8.73 9.54 28.06
C LYS A 166 7.24 9.30 27.81
N LEU A 167 6.46 9.03 28.87
CA LEU A 167 5.01 8.90 28.75
C LEU A 167 4.36 10.22 28.32
N ASP A 168 4.80 11.34 28.88
CA ASP A 168 4.31 12.66 28.51
C ASP A 168 4.64 13.00 27.06
N GLN A 169 5.87 12.69 26.61
CA GLN A 169 6.26 12.85 25.21
C GLN A 169 5.36 12.01 24.28
N MET A 170 5.18 10.74 24.59
CA MET A 170 4.32 9.86 23.79
C MET A 170 2.85 10.31 23.80
N SER A 171 2.35 10.82 24.94
CA SER A 171 1.00 11.37 25.02
C SER A 171 0.83 12.57 24.10
N GLY A 172 1.82 13.48 24.07
CA GLY A 172 1.81 14.63 23.16
C GLY A 172 1.83 14.21 21.69
N GLU A 173 2.68 13.26 21.31
CA GLU A 173 2.74 12.74 19.94
C GLU A 173 1.41 12.08 19.52
N ILE A 174 0.75 11.34 20.43
CA ILE A 174 -0.58 10.75 20.18
C ILE A 174 -1.64 11.82 20.01
N GLU A 175 -1.62 12.87 20.84
CA GLU A 175 -2.54 14.00 20.74
C GLU A 175 -2.38 14.71 19.39
N ASP A 176 -1.15 15.01 18.96
CA ASP A 176 -0.88 15.65 17.68
C ASP A 176 -1.35 14.80 16.49
N LEU A 177 -1.04 13.50 16.51
CA LEU A 177 -1.50 12.56 15.48
C LEU A 177 -3.04 12.47 15.47
N SER A 178 -3.67 12.50 16.65
CA SER A 178 -5.13 12.46 16.74
C SER A 178 -5.75 13.71 16.10
N VAL A 179 -5.20 14.90 16.37
CA VAL A 179 -5.66 16.16 15.79
C VAL A 179 -5.51 16.13 14.27
N GLN A 180 -4.38 15.66 13.76
CA GLN A 180 -4.14 15.52 12.31
C GLN A 180 -5.14 14.56 11.65
N LEU A 181 -5.40 13.40 12.26
CA LEU A 181 -6.36 12.42 11.75
C LEU A 181 -7.79 12.99 11.74
N PHE A 182 -8.20 13.68 12.80
CA PHE A 182 -9.52 14.33 12.84
C PHE A 182 -9.64 15.45 11.81
N GLN A 183 -8.58 16.25 11.61
CA GLN A 183 -8.57 17.29 10.59
C GLN A 183 -8.67 16.70 9.19
N GLN A 184 -7.86 15.70 8.86
CA GLN A 184 -7.90 15.02 7.57
C GLN A 184 -9.27 14.37 7.31
N ALA A 185 -9.86 13.73 8.33
CA ALA A 185 -11.18 13.14 8.23
C ALA A 185 -12.26 14.23 7.97
N ASN A 186 -12.18 15.35 8.67
CA ASN A 186 -13.10 16.47 8.48
C ASN A 186 -12.99 17.07 7.07
N GLU A 187 -11.76 17.22 6.55
CA GLU A 187 -11.51 17.70 5.20
C GLU A 187 -12.08 16.75 4.13
N MET A 188 -11.86 15.44 4.28
CA MET A 188 -12.39 14.41 3.38
C MET A 188 -13.93 14.44 3.36
N VAL A 189 -14.56 14.50 4.54
CA VAL A 189 -16.03 14.57 4.66
C VAL A 189 -16.56 15.88 4.05
N ALA A 190 -15.86 17.00 4.26
CA ALA A 190 -16.26 18.26 3.66
C ALA A 190 -16.15 18.23 2.13
N ALA A 191 -15.10 17.61 1.58
CA ALA A 191 -14.94 17.40 0.14
C ALA A 191 -16.06 16.51 -0.42
N GLU A 192 -16.39 15.42 0.27
CA GLU A 192 -17.48 14.52 -0.12
C GLU A 192 -18.84 15.24 -0.10
N ARG A 193 -19.16 15.98 0.98
CA ARG A 193 -20.40 16.76 1.06
C ARG A 193 -20.51 17.77 -0.08
N LYS A 194 -19.41 18.46 -0.43
CA LYS A 194 -19.38 19.39 -1.56
C LYS A 194 -19.56 18.67 -2.90
N ALA A 195 -18.91 17.52 -3.10
CA ALA A 195 -19.04 16.74 -4.32
C ALA A 195 -20.46 16.19 -4.48
N ARG A 196 -21.02 15.66 -3.40
CA ARG A 196 -22.39 15.14 -3.33
C ARG A 196 -23.40 16.23 -3.65
N ALA A 197 -23.31 17.41 -3.03
CA ALA A 197 -24.21 18.53 -3.33
C ALA A 197 -24.17 18.94 -4.82
N LYS A 198 -22.98 18.99 -5.42
CA LYS A 198 -22.83 19.28 -6.87
C LYS A 198 -23.44 18.21 -7.77
N LEU A 199 -23.37 16.94 -7.37
CA LEU A 199 -23.99 15.86 -8.12
C LEU A 199 -25.52 15.89 -7.96
N GLU A 200 -26.02 16.11 -6.76
CA GLU A 200 -27.46 16.27 -6.48
C GLU A 200 -28.07 17.41 -7.30
N GLU A 201 -27.39 18.57 -7.40
CA GLU A 201 -27.82 19.68 -8.26
C GLU A 201 -27.88 19.28 -9.76
N ARG A 202 -26.85 18.57 -10.25
CA ARG A 202 -26.82 18.12 -11.66
C ARG A 202 -27.91 17.10 -11.96
N VAL A 203 -28.18 16.21 -11.01
CA VAL A 203 -29.26 15.22 -11.11
C VAL A 203 -30.60 15.93 -11.19
N GLU A 204 -30.86 16.90 -10.32
CA GLU A 204 -32.11 17.66 -10.35
C GLU A 204 -32.33 18.39 -11.69
N VAL A 205 -31.29 19.00 -12.26
CA VAL A 205 -31.37 19.64 -13.58
C VAL A 205 -31.63 18.62 -14.70
N LEU A 206 -31.03 17.43 -14.62
CA LEU A 206 -31.28 16.35 -15.58
C LEU A 206 -32.73 15.86 -15.50
N GLU A 207 -33.22 15.61 -14.29
CA GLU A 207 -34.60 15.16 -14.04
C GLU A 207 -35.61 16.17 -14.59
N ARG A 208 -35.44 17.47 -14.31
CA ARG A 208 -36.30 18.52 -14.88
C ARG A 208 -36.32 18.50 -16.41
N ARG A 209 -35.15 18.34 -17.04
CA ARG A 209 -35.05 18.28 -18.52
C ARG A 209 -35.72 17.04 -19.08
N ASP A 210 -35.58 15.90 -18.43
CA ASP A 210 -36.17 14.66 -18.90
C ASP A 210 -37.68 14.64 -18.70
N ASP A 211 -38.19 15.26 -17.63
CA ASP A 211 -39.63 15.51 -17.46
C ASP A 211 -40.21 16.41 -18.57
N GLU A 212 -39.50 17.48 -18.94
CA GLU A 212 -39.92 18.34 -20.04
C GLU A 212 -39.94 17.60 -21.38
N LYS A 213 -38.91 16.81 -21.68
CA LYS A 213 -38.86 15.98 -22.89
C LYS A 213 -39.96 14.94 -22.90
N ARG A 214 -40.19 14.25 -21.77
CA ARG A 214 -41.27 13.27 -21.61
C ARG A 214 -42.63 13.90 -21.93
N LYS A 215 -42.91 15.09 -21.39
CA LYS A 215 -44.15 15.83 -21.70
C LYS A 215 -44.26 16.20 -23.18
N ARG A 216 -43.14 16.53 -23.85
CA ARG A 216 -43.15 16.81 -25.30
C ARG A 216 -43.42 15.55 -26.11
N LEU A 217 -42.79 14.44 -25.77
CA LEU A 217 -43.01 13.14 -26.40
C LEU A 217 -44.47 12.70 -26.24
N GLU A 218 -45.05 12.82 -25.06
CA GLU A 218 -46.46 12.49 -24.82
C GLU A 218 -47.41 13.28 -25.75
N ARG A 219 -47.17 14.58 -25.95
CA ARG A 219 -47.95 15.38 -26.90
C ARG A 219 -47.78 14.91 -28.34
N LEU A 220 -46.55 14.57 -28.73
CA LEU A 220 -46.25 14.06 -30.07
C LEU A 220 -46.91 12.69 -30.29
N GLU A 221 -46.85 11.79 -29.32
CA GLU A 221 -47.52 10.48 -29.37
C GLU A 221 -49.04 10.63 -29.51
N MET A 222 -49.66 11.58 -28.79
CA MET A 222 -51.08 11.86 -28.94
C MET A 222 -51.40 12.40 -30.35
N ALA A 223 -50.55 13.25 -30.92
CA ALA A 223 -50.72 13.75 -32.29
C ALA A 223 -50.55 12.63 -33.33
N VAL A 224 -49.53 11.79 -33.20
CA VAL A 224 -49.29 10.63 -34.08
C VAL A 224 -50.45 9.65 -34.02
N LYS A 225 -50.94 9.29 -32.81
CA LYS A 225 -52.14 8.46 -32.64
C LYS A 225 -53.36 9.04 -33.35
N ARG A 226 -53.53 10.37 -33.35
CA ARG A 226 -54.62 11.02 -34.10
C ARG A 226 -54.43 10.88 -35.61
N ILE A 227 -53.21 11.07 -36.11
CA ILE A 227 -52.88 10.92 -37.53
C ILE A 227 -53.10 9.46 -37.98
N GLU A 228 -52.66 8.49 -37.20
CA GLU A 228 -52.85 7.06 -37.49
C GLU A 228 -54.33 6.69 -37.59
N ARG A 229 -55.17 7.20 -36.69
CA ARG A 229 -56.64 7.01 -36.78
C ARG A 229 -57.22 7.58 -38.07
N VAL A 230 -56.84 8.79 -38.45
CA VAL A 230 -57.33 9.42 -39.69
C VAL A 230 -56.83 8.65 -40.92
N ARG A 231 -55.56 8.24 -40.93
CA ARG A 231 -55.01 7.41 -42.02
C ARG A 231 -55.77 6.08 -42.16
N GLY A 232 -56.11 5.42 -41.06
CA GLY A 232 -56.91 4.20 -41.08
C GLY A 232 -58.29 4.37 -41.71
N LEU A 233 -58.93 5.53 -41.51
CA LEU A 233 -60.23 5.86 -42.12
C LEU A 233 -60.14 6.26 -43.59
N LEU A 234 -59.01 6.78 -44.06
CA LEU A 234 -58.79 7.16 -45.47
C LEU A 234 -58.26 6.01 -46.33
N ALA A 235 -57.77 4.93 -45.70
CA ALA A 235 -57.25 3.75 -46.39
C ALA A 235 -58.34 2.70 -46.73
N THR A 236 -59.59 2.97 -46.34
CA THR A 236 -60.80 2.23 -46.74
C THR A 236 -61.52 2.95 -47.85
#